data_AF-A0A812JA11-F1
#
_entry.id   AF-A0A812JA11-F1
#
_cell.length_a   1.000
_cell.length_b   1.000
_cell.length_c   1.000
_cell.angle_alpha   90.00
_cell.angle_beta   90.00
_cell.angle_gamma   90.00
#
_symmetry.space_group_name_H-M   'P 1'
#
loop_
_entity.id
_entity.type
_entity.pdbx_description
1 polymer ?
#
loop_
_entity_poly.entity_id
_entity_poly.type
_entity_poly.pdbx_seq_one_letter_code
_entity_poly.pdbx_strand_id
1 'polypeptide(L)'
;MVVYIVLTVLAILNVVTGVFCNNAIESARADKDIAIMKQMQKHAKQLKSLRGVFKEIDNDQSNLVSLQELKDALKSKKLASFLESMDISTQDIWTLFMVMDSDGSGDVTLEEFVTGCMQLQAGTNCC
;
A
#
# COMPACT_ATOMS: atom_id res chain seq x y z
N MET A 1 45.64 -24.37 -38.30
CA MET A 1 45.48 -22.91 -38.13
C MET A 1 44.01 -22.50 -38.04
N VAL A 2 43.15 -22.88 -38.99
CA VAL A 2 41.71 -22.53 -38.98
C VAL A 2 40.96 -23.06 -37.74
N VAL A 3 41.19 -24.33 -37.35
CA VAL A 3 40.55 -24.92 -36.15
C VAL A 3 40.89 -24.15 -34.87
N TYR A 4 42.14 -23.69 -34.74
CA TYR A 4 42.57 -22.89 -33.60
C TYR A 4 41.83 -21.55 -33.53
N ILE A 5 41.64 -20.88 -34.68
CA ILE A 5 40.91 -19.61 -34.77
C ILE A 5 39.43 -19.81 -34.40
N VAL A 6 38.79 -20.88 -34.87
CA VAL A 6 37.38 -21.16 -34.55
C VAL A 6 37.20 -21.45 -33.06
N LEU A 7 38.11 -22.21 -32.44
CA LEU A 7 38.04 -22.52 -31.01
C LEU A 7 38.25 -21.28 -30.14
N THR A 8 39.19 -20.39 -30.49
CA THR A 8 39.42 -19.16 -29.71
C THR A 8 38.26 -18.18 -29.85
N VAL A 9 37.67 -18.03 -31.04
CA VAL A 9 36.50 -17.18 -31.27
C VAL A 9 35.26 -17.70 -30.52
N LEU A 10 35.01 -19.02 -30.56
CA LEU A 10 33.92 -19.63 -29.79
C LEU A 10 34.11 -19.47 -28.28
N ALA A 11 35.35 -19.60 -27.79
CA ALA A 11 35.67 -19.39 -26.39
C ALA A 11 35.37 -17.95 -25.94
N ILE A 12 35.82 -16.95 -26.72
CA ILE A 12 35.58 -15.54 -26.42
C ILE A 12 34.08 -15.23 -26.48
N LEU A 13 33.36 -15.73 -27.50
CA LEU A 13 31.91 -15.51 -27.65
C LEU A 13 31.12 -16.04 -26.45
N ASN A 14 31.48 -17.22 -25.96
CA ASN A 14 30.82 -17.83 -24.79
C ASN A 14 31.13 -17.06 -23.50
N VAL A 15 32.37 -16.58 -23.32
CA VAL A 15 32.73 -15.74 -22.17
C VAL A 15 31.94 -14.43 -22.18
N VAL A 16 31.89 -13.75 -23.33
CA VAL A 16 31.17 -12.49 -23.49
C VAL A 16 29.67 -12.68 -23.26
N THR A 17 29.08 -13.74 -23.82
CA THR A 17 27.66 -14.10 -23.60
C THR A 17 27.38 -14.37 -22.11
N GLY A 18 28.30 -15.05 -21.41
CA GLY A 18 28.20 -15.28 -19.97
C GLY A 18 28.15 -13.99 -19.17
N VAL A 19 29.04 -13.03 -19.46
CA VAL A 19 29.07 -11.72 -18.80
C VAL A 19 27.79 -10.92 -19.05
N PHE A 20 27.32 -10.88 -20.30
CA PHE A 20 26.07 -10.18 -20.62
C PHE A 20 24.84 -10.82 -19.98
N CYS A 21 24.78 -12.16 -19.93
CA CYS A 21 23.68 -12.88 -19.27
C CYS A 21 23.67 -12.58 -17.76
N ASN A 22 24.84 -12.56 -17.11
CA ASN A 22 24.95 -12.16 -15.71
C ASN A 22 24.45 -10.73 -15.48
N ASN A 23 24.87 -9.77 -16.30
CA ASN A 23 24.42 -8.38 -16.20
C ASN A 23 22.90 -8.25 -16.41
N ALA A 24 22.34 -8.98 -17.39
CA ALA A 24 20.90 -8.99 -17.64
C ALA A 24 20.12 -9.58 -16.44
N ILE A 25 20.61 -10.66 -15.83
CA ILE A 25 20.01 -11.28 -14.64
C ILE A 25 20.12 -10.36 -13.42
N GLU A 26 21.24 -9.69 -13.22
CA GLU A 26 21.46 -8.74 -12.11
C GLU A 26 20.57 -7.51 -12.23
N SER A 27 20.46 -6.92 -13.43
CA SER A 27 19.52 -5.83 -13.71
C SER A 27 18.07 -6.24 -13.43
N ALA A 28 17.67 -7.44 -13.85
CA ALA A 28 16.33 -7.96 -13.60
C ALA A 28 16.04 -8.23 -12.10
N ARG A 29 17.07 -8.42 -11.26
CA ARG A 29 16.92 -8.54 -9.81
C ARG A 29 16.81 -7.17 -9.13
N ALA A 30 17.64 -6.22 -9.54
CA ALA A 30 17.61 -4.86 -9.02
C ALA A 30 16.23 -4.20 -9.20
N ASP A 31 15.57 -4.42 -10.35
CA ASP A 31 14.22 -3.90 -10.59
C ASP A 31 13.17 -4.48 -9.62
N LYS A 32 13.30 -5.76 -9.25
CA LYS A 32 12.38 -6.43 -8.31
C LYS A 32 12.57 -5.89 -6.89
N ASP A 33 13.81 -5.72 -6.45
CA ASP A 33 14.10 -5.22 -5.11
C ASP A 33 13.65 -3.76 -4.94
N ILE A 34 13.83 -2.93 -5.98
CA ILE A 34 13.36 -1.53 -6.00
C ILE A 34 11.82 -1.47 -5.98
N ALA A 35 11.14 -2.35 -6.72
CA ALA A 35 9.69 -2.40 -6.74
C ALA A 35 9.10 -2.78 -5.36
N ILE A 36 9.71 -3.76 -4.69
CA ILE A 36 9.30 -4.18 -3.33
C ILE A 36 9.49 -3.03 -2.34
N MET A 37 10.64 -2.35 -2.37
CA MET A 37 10.91 -1.21 -1.48
C MET A 37 9.91 -0.06 -1.69
N LYS A 38 9.56 0.27 -2.93
CA LYS A 38 8.55 1.29 -3.23
C LYS A 38 7.17 0.93 -2.67
N GLN A 39 6.77 -0.34 -2.77
CA GLN A 39 5.48 -0.79 -2.25
C GLN A 39 5.43 -0.69 -0.72
N MET A 40 6.50 -1.09 -0.03
CA MET A 40 6.59 -0.96 1.43
C MET A 40 6.56 0.50 1.89
N GLN A 41 7.25 1.41 1.18
CA GLN A 41 7.23 2.84 1.50
C GLN A 41 5.85 3.47 1.31
N LYS A 42 5.13 3.08 0.25
CA LYS A 42 3.76 3.55 0.01
C LYS A 42 2.83 3.13 1.16
N HIS A 43 2.89 1.86 1.55
CA HIS A 43 2.12 1.32 2.67
C HIS A 43 2.45 2.04 3.98
N ALA A 44 3.73 2.24 4.30
CA ALA A 44 4.16 2.90 5.52
C ALA A 44 3.70 4.38 5.58
N LYS A 45 3.74 5.08 4.44
CA LYS A 45 3.25 6.46 4.36
C LYS A 45 1.74 6.55 4.56
N GLN A 46 0.98 5.64 3.94
CA GLN A 46 -0.47 5.56 4.12
C GLN A 46 -0.84 5.27 5.57
N LEU A 47 -0.20 4.27 6.20
CA LEU A 47 -0.35 3.96 7.61
C LEU A 47 -0.06 5.16 8.52
N LYS A 48 1.01 5.91 8.23
CA LYS A 48 1.38 7.09 9.02
C LYS A 48 0.34 8.22 8.89
N SER A 49 -0.17 8.44 7.68
CA SER A 49 -1.25 9.42 7.44
C SER A 49 -2.55 8.99 8.13
N LEU A 50 -2.95 7.73 8.01
CA LEU A 50 -4.14 7.17 8.66
C LEU A 50 -4.04 7.26 10.19
N ARG A 51 -2.88 6.90 10.77
CA ARG A 51 -2.61 7.09 12.21
C ARG A 51 -2.70 8.54 12.65
N GLY A 52 -2.22 9.46 11.82
CA GLY A 52 -2.30 10.89 12.09
C GLY A 52 -3.75 11.37 12.15
N VAL A 53 -4.56 10.95 11.17
CA VAL A 53 -5.99 11.27 11.13
C VAL A 53 -6.73 10.63 12.30
N PHE A 54 -6.48 9.35 12.58
CA PHE A 54 -7.09 8.63 13.71
C PHE A 54 -6.86 9.34 15.04
N LYS A 55 -5.62 9.76 15.30
CA LYS A 55 -5.25 10.48 16.54
C LYS A 55 -5.90 11.87 16.65
N GLU A 56 -6.32 12.47 15.55
CA GLU A 56 -7.07 13.74 15.58
C GLU A 56 -8.57 13.55 15.82
N ILE A 57 -9.07 12.34 15.61
CA ILE A 57 -10.48 11.96 15.84
C ILE A 57 -10.67 11.50 17.28
N ASP A 58 -9.73 10.65 17.73
CA ASP A 58 -9.62 10.10 19.07
C ASP A 58 -9.30 11.23 20.08
N ASN A 59 -10.36 11.89 20.55
CA ASN A 59 -10.25 12.99 21.51
C ASN A 59 -10.06 12.48 22.94
N ASP A 60 -10.54 11.27 23.23
CA ASP A 60 -10.47 10.67 24.56
C ASP A 60 -9.18 9.84 24.77
N GLN A 61 -8.36 9.68 23.73
CA GLN A 61 -7.13 8.87 23.72
C GLN A 61 -7.38 7.40 24.08
N SER A 62 -8.59 6.92 23.83
CA SER A 62 -8.97 5.53 24.05
C SER A 62 -8.26 4.57 23.09
N ASN A 63 -7.68 5.08 22.00
CA ASN A 63 -7.22 4.33 20.83
C ASN A 63 -8.35 3.58 20.11
N LEU A 64 -9.59 3.99 20.36
CA LEU A 64 -10.81 3.49 19.74
C LEU A 64 -11.54 4.69 19.13
N VAL A 65 -12.30 4.46 18.07
CA VAL A 65 -13.16 5.49 17.48
C VAL A 65 -14.59 4.99 17.58
N SER A 66 -15.35 5.63 18.45
CA SER A 66 -16.78 5.37 18.59
C SER A 66 -17.57 5.97 17.40
N LEU A 67 -18.80 5.50 17.19
CA LEU A 67 -19.68 6.05 16.15
C LEU A 67 -19.90 7.56 16.30
N GLN A 68 -19.95 8.08 17.53
CA GLN A 68 -20.14 9.51 17.78
C GLN A 68 -18.91 10.32 17.35
N GLU A 69 -17.72 9.85 17.69
CA GLU A 69 -16.46 10.50 17.30
C GLU A 69 -16.26 10.45 15.78
N LEU A 70 -16.58 9.31 15.14
CA LEU A 70 -16.55 9.22 13.68
C LEU A 70 -17.51 10.21 13.03
N LYS A 71 -18.73 10.34 13.58
CA LYS A 71 -19.75 11.27 13.09
C LYS A 71 -19.30 12.71 13.22
N ASP A 72 -18.70 13.09 14.34
CA ASP A 72 -18.20 14.44 14.56
C ASP A 72 -16.94 14.73 13.72
N ALA A 73 -16.07 13.73 13.53
CA ALA A 73 -14.95 13.82 12.62
C ALA A 73 -15.38 13.97 11.15
N LEU A 74 -16.45 13.30 10.71
CA LEU A 74 -16.99 13.45 9.36
C LEU A 74 -17.64 14.82 9.13
N LYS A 75 -18.19 15.45 10.18
CA LYS A 75 -18.58 16.87 10.12
C LYS A 75 -17.36 17.78 9.95
N SER A 76 -16.19 17.37 10.44
CA SER A 76 -14.94 18.06 10.16
C SER A 76 -14.53 17.82 8.71
N LYS A 77 -14.30 18.92 7.98
CA LYS A 77 -13.92 18.89 6.56
C LYS A 77 -12.66 18.05 6.30
N LYS A 78 -11.81 17.85 7.31
CA LYS A 78 -10.54 17.14 7.19
C LYS A 78 -10.71 15.64 6.95
N LEU A 79 -11.54 14.94 7.72
CA LEU A 79 -11.78 13.50 7.52
C LEU A 79 -12.60 13.28 6.24
N ALA A 80 -13.63 14.10 6.00
CA ALA A 80 -14.41 14.04 4.78
C ALA A 80 -13.54 14.18 3.52
N SER A 81 -12.65 15.19 3.48
CA SER A 81 -11.72 15.38 2.36
C SER A 81 -10.72 14.24 2.22
N PHE A 82 -10.30 13.63 3.34
CA PHE A 82 -9.37 12.51 3.34
C PHE A 82 -10.02 11.24 2.79
N LEU A 83 -11.24 10.92 3.21
CA LEU A 83 -12.01 9.79 2.68
C LEU A 83 -12.38 10.00 1.20
N GLU A 84 -12.76 11.22 0.82
CA GLU A 84 -12.99 11.59 -0.58
C GLU A 84 -11.71 11.45 -1.43
N SER A 85 -10.54 11.79 -0.88
CA SER A 85 -9.24 11.56 -1.56
C SER A 85 -8.89 10.08 -1.75
N MET A 86 -9.54 9.19 -0.99
CA MET A 86 -9.43 7.74 -1.12
C MET A 86 -10.59 7.11 -1.90
N ASP A 87 -11.45 7.93 -2.53
CA ASP A 87 -12.63 7.50 -3.28
C ASP A 87 -13.67 6.75 -2.41
N ILE A 88 -13.77 7.13 -1.14
CA ILE A 88 -14.69 6.53 -0.18
C ILE A 88 -15.89 7.47 0.01
N SER A 89 -17.09 6.98 -0.34
CA SER A 89 -18.34 7.71 -0.13
C SER A 89 -18.67 7.81 1.36
N THR A 90 -18.81 9.03 1.86
CA THR A 90 -19.17 9.33 3.26
C THR A 90 -20.66 9.61 3.45
N GLN A 91 -21.49 9.33 2.44
CA GLN A 91 -22.92 9.67 2.43
C GLN A 91 -23.70 8.96 3.54
N ASP A 92 -23.29 7.74 3.91
CA ASP A 92 -23.87 7.01 5.02
C ASP A 92 -22.78 6.57 6.02
N ILE A 93 -22.65 7.36 7.08
CA ILE A 93 -21.70 7.14 8.17
C ILE A 93 -21.95 5.78 8.85
N TRP A 94 -23.21 5.38 8.97
CA TRP A 94 -23.58 4.13 9.61
C TRP A 94 -23.11 2.93 8.79
N THR A 95 -23.34 2.98 7.48
CA THR A 95 -22.86 1.96 6.55
C THR A 95 -21.33 1.92 6.52
N LEU A 96 -20.67 3.08 6.50
CA LEU A 96 -19.21 3.17 6.57
C LEU A 96 -18.67 2.52 7.86
N PHE A 97 -19.30 2.84 9.01
CA PHE A 97 -18.93 2.29 10.31
C PHE A 97 -19.08 0.78 10.33
N MET A 98 -20.20 0.22 9.86
CA MET A 98 -20.42 -1.23 9.78
C MET A 98 -19.42 -1.96 8.87
N VAL A 99 -18.89 -1.30 7.83
CA VAL A 99 -17.86 -1.91 6.98
C VAL A 99 -16.48 -1.90 7.67
N MET A 100 -16.21 -0.93 8.54
CA MET A 100 -14.97 -0.87 9.29
C MET A 100 -14.99 -1.75 10.54
N ASP A 101 -16.09 -1.73 11.30
CA ASP A 101 -16.36 -2.53 12.49
C ASP A 101 -16.69 -3.98 12.10
N SER A 102 -15.64 -4.76 11.84
CA SER A 102 -15.78 -6.16 11.41
C SER A 102 -16.09 -7.10 12.57
N ASP A 103 -15.69 -6.74 13.80
CA ASP A 103 -15.93 -7.52 14.99
C ASP A 103 -17.29 -7.23 15.65
N GLY A 104 -17.96 -6.14 15.24
CA GLY A 104 -19.26 -5.74 15.74
C GLY A 104 -19.19 -5.26 17.19
N SER A 105 -18.02 -4.82 17.65
CA SER A 105 -17.79 -4.32 19.00
C SER A 105 -18.50 -2.99 19.25
N GLY A 106 -18.84 -2.25 18.19
CA GLY A 106 -19.42 -0.91 18.28
C GLY A 106 -18.39 0.21 18.41
N ASP A 107 -17.09 -0.14 18.35
CA ASP A 107 -15.95 0.78 18.37
C ASP A 107 -14.94 0.35 17.30
N VAL A 108 -14.37 1.30 16.54
CA VAL A 108 -13.40 0.98 15.50
C VAL A 108 -11.99 1.14 16.03
N THR A 109 -11.22 0.05 16.08
CA THR A 109 -9.81 0.10 16.43
C THR A 109 -8.97 0.74 15.32
N LEU A 110 -7.76 1.20 15.65
CA LEU A 110 -6.82 1.71 14.64
C LEU A 110 -6.55 0.69 13.51
N GLU A 111 -6.47 -0.60 13.84
CA GLU A 111 -6.21 -1.64 12.85
C GLU A 111 -7.40 -1.84 11.92
N GLU A 112 -8.62 -1.83 12.45
CA GLU A 112 -9.86 -1.89 11.68
C GLU A 112 -10.08 -0.65 10.84
N PHE A 113 -9.77 0.54 11.36
CA PHE A 113 -9.84 1.78 10.59
C PHE A 113 -8.90 1.75 9.37
N VAL A 114 -7.66 1.32 9.58
CA VAL A 114 -6.67 1.20 8.50
C VAL A 114 -7.10 0.14 7.49
N THR A 115 -7.51 -1.04 7.98
CA THR A 115 -7.88 -2.17 7.13
C THR A 115 -9.16 -1.88 6.36
N GLY A 116 -10.17 -1.30 7.00
CA GLY A 116 -11.43 -0.89 6.40
C GLY A 116 -11.22 0.18 5.33
N CYS A 117 -10.42 1.22 5.59
CA CYS A 117 -10.07 2.21 4.57
C CYS A 117 -9.34 1.59 3.36
N MET A 118 -8.41 0.66 3.60
CA MET A 118 -7.70 -0.04 2.52
C MET A 118 -8.61 -0.97 1.72
N GLN A 119 -9.54 -1.68 2.37
CA GLN A 119 -10.51 -2.55 1.72
C GLN A 119 -11.54 -1.75 0.90
N LEU A 120 -12.03 -0.63 1.44
CA LEU A 120 -12.93 0.27 0.72
C LEU A 120 -12.27 0.85 -0.53
N GLN A 121 -11.00 1.26 -0.43
CA GLN A 121 -10.22 1.72 -1.59
C GLN A 121 -10.01 0.60 -2.63
N ALA A 122 -9.86 -0.65 -2.22
CA ALA A 122 -9.72 -1.77 -3.14
C ALA A 122 -11.07 -2.16 -3.79
N GLY A 123 -12.17 -2.05 -3.04
CA GLY A 123 -13.52 -2.39 -3.50
C GLY A 123 -14.09 -1.39 -4.51
N THR A 124 -13.73 -0.11 -4.44
CA THR A 124 -14.17 0.89 -5.42
C THR A 124 -13.52 0.76 -6.80
N ASN A 125 -12.40 0.01 -6.91
CA ASN A 125 -11.70 -0.23 -8.19
C ASN A 125 -12.21 -1.47 -8.96
N CYS A 126 -13.31 -2.11 -8.53
CA CYS A 126 -13.90 -3.28 -9.21
C CYS A 126 -15.17 -2.98 -10.04
N CYS A 127 -15.45 -1.71 -10.33
CA CYS A 127 -16.55 -1.30 -11.22
C CYS A 127 -16.01 -0.80 -12.56
#